data_AF-A0A2M9NVZ3-F1
#
_entry.id   AF-A0A2M9NVZ3-F1
#
_cell.length_a   1.000
_cell.length_b   1.000
_cell.length_c   1.000
_cell.angle_alpha   90.00
_cell.angle_beta   90.00
_cell.angle_gamma   90.00
#
_symmetry.space_group_name_H-M   'P 1'
#
loop_
_entity.id
_entity.type
_entity.pdbx_description
1 polymer ?
#
loop_
_entity_poly.entity_id
_entity_poly.type
_entity_poly.pdbx_seq_one_letter_code
_entity_poly.pdbx_strand_id
1 'polypeptide(L)'
;MRVLLELIRIILIFGIAGSVFSAIVYAIYNSIGVNTGQYGWLGTVAILILLFVWYRNKLQFSGWYAGKGKERLPKTASNVLIICSLLLLCAPPIL
;
A
#
# COMPACT_ATOMS: atom_id res chain seq x y z
N MET A 1 -13.66 -11.14 -19.38
CA MET A 1 -12.72 -10.10 -19.85
C MET A 1 -12.57 -8.91 -18.88
N ARG A 2 -13.64 -8.27 -18.41
CA ARG A 2 -13.52 -7.08 -17.52
C ARG A 2 -12.77 -7.32 -16.20
N VAL A 3 -12.87 -8.51 -15.62
CA VAL A 3 -12.13 -8.89 -14.39
C VAL A 3 -10.63 -8.99 -14.62
N LEU A 4 -10.19 -9.54 -15.76
CA LEU A 4 -8.77 -9.64 -16.11
C LEU A 4 -8.15 -8.25 -16.29
N LEU A 5 -8.86 -7.33 -16.93
CA LEU A 5 -8.42 -5.93 -17.08
C LEU A 5 -8.26 -5.22 -15.73
N GLU A 6 -9.18 -5.45 -14.80
CA GLU A 6 -9.07 -4.87 -13.45
C GLU A 6 -7.91 -5.49 -12.66
N LEU A 7 -7.65 -6.79 -12.81
CA LEU A 7 -6.48 -7.45 -12.21
C LEU A 7 -5.17 -6.89 -12.74
N ILE A 8 -5.05 -6.73 -14.07
CA ILE A 8 -3.88 -6.11 -14.70
C ILE A 8 -3.68 -4.68 -14.17
N ARG A 9 -4.76 -3.91 -14.04
CA ARG A 9 -4.72 -2.56 -13.49
C ARG A 9 -4.21 -2.55 -12.04
N ILE A 10 -4.69 -3.48 -11.20
CA ILE A 10 -4.21 -3.62 -9.82
C ILE A 10 -2.71 -3.93 -9.82
N ILE A 11 -2.27 -4.91 -10.61
CA ILE A 11 -0.86 -5.32 -10.69
C ILE A 11 0.01 -4.14 -11.15
N LEU A 12 -0.41 -3.37 -12.16
CA LEU A 12 0.33 -2.20 -12.64
C LEU A 12 0.40 -1.10 -11.57
N ILE A 13 -0.71 -0.78 -10.91
CA ILE A 13 -0.74 0.24 -9.85
C ILE A 13 0.15 -0.19 -8.68
N PHE A 14 -0.01 -1.41 -8.19
CA PHE A 14 0.74 -1.91 -7.04
C PHE A 14 2.22 -2.11 -7.36
N GLY A 15 2.55 -2.62 -8.55
CA GLY A 15 3.94 -2.79 -8.99
C GLY A 15 4.66 -1.46 -9.15
N ILE A 16 4.06 -0.49 -9.85
CA ILE A 16 4.70 0.80 -10.12
C ILE A 16 4.68 1.68 -8.85
N ALA A 17 3.51 1.93 -8.26
CA ALA A 17 3.43 2.80 -7.09
C ALA A 17 4.12 2.17 -5.88
N GLY A 18 3.97 0.85 -5.69
CA GLY A 18 4.60 0.14 -4.59
C GLY A 18 6.12 0.16 -4.67
N SER A 19 6.71 -0.03 -5.86
CA SER A 19 8.16 0.07 -6.05
C SER A 19 8.67 1.49 -5.83
N VAL A 20 8.00 2.50 -6.39
CA VAL A 20 8.36 3.92 -6.21
C VAL A 20 8.31 4.32 -4.74
N PHE A 21 7.20 4.06 -4.05
CA PHE A 21 7.09 4.41 -2.63
C PHE A 21 8.07 3.61 -1.76
N SER A 22 8.32 2.33 -2.08
CA SER A 22 9.27 1.51 -1.32
C SER A 22 10.69 2.01 -1.48
N ALA A 23 11.09 2.42 -2.68
CA ALA A 23 12.40 3.03 -2.92
C ALA A 23 12.57 4.33 -2.13
N ILE A 24 11.53 5.18 -2.06
CA ILE A 24 11.54 6.42 -1.27
C ILE A 24 11.73 6.10 0.22
N VAL A 25 10.94 5.18 0.76
CA VAL A 25 11.04 4.78 2.18
C VAL A 25 12.39 4.16 2.49
N TYR A 26 12.92 3.31 1.61
CA TYR A 26 14.24 2.70 1.78
C TYR A 26 15.36 3.75 1.77
N ALA A 27 15.26 4.76 0.89
CA ALA A 27 16.20 5.88 0.87
C ALA A 27 16.15 6.70 2.16
N ILE A 28 14.96 6.93 2.71
CA ILE A 28 14.79 7.59 4.02
C ILE A 28 15.43 6.73 5.11
N TYR A 29 15.11 5.44 5.20
CA TYR A 29 15.70 4.55 6.19
C TYR A 29 17.23 4.52 6.14
N ASN A 30 17.83 4.47 4.95
CA ASN A 30 19.27 4.53 4.82
C ASN A 30 19.85 5.89 5.25
N SER A 31 19.15 7.01 5.00
CA SER A 31 19.65 8.34 5.39
C SER A 31 19.64 8.56 6.90
N ILE A 32 18.77 7.87 7.63
CA ILE A 32 18.71 7.88 9.10
C ILE A 32 19.46 6.70 9.75
N GLY A 33 20.24 5.93 8.98
CA GLY A 33 21.11 4.87 9.50
C GLY A 33 20.41 3.58 9.91
N VAL A 34 19.19 3.34 9.44
CA VAL A 34 18.41 2.12 9.76
C VAL A 34 19.00 0.91 9.04
N ASN A 35 19.14 -0.21 9.76
CA ASN A 35 19.52 -1.49 9.17
C ASN A 35 18.34 -2.09 8.38
N THR A 36 18.26 -1.69 7.12
CA THR A 36 17.23 -2.13 6.18
C THR A 36 17.29 -3.62 5.84
N GLY A 37 18.40 -4.31 6.10
CA GLY A 37 18.56 -5.74 5.84
C GLY A 37 17.71 -6.65 6.75
N GLN A 38 17.41 -6.19 7.97
CA GLN A 38 16.63 -6.99 8.93
C GLN A 38 15.15 -6.61 8.95
N TYR A 39 14.84 -5.31 9.07
CA TYR A 39 13.47 -4.82 9.26
C TYR A 39 12.93 -3.96 8.12
N GLY A 40 13.72 -3.68 7.08
CA GLY A 40 13.30 -2.79 5.97
C GLY A 40 12.05 -3.26 5.22
N TRP A 41 11.78 -4.56 5.18
CA TRP A 41 10.60 -5.14 4.54
C TRP A 41 9.27 -4.72 5.21
N LEU A 42 9.28 -4.31 6.48
CA LEU A 42 8.10 -3.77 7.17
C LEU A 42 7.61 -2.47 6.49
N GLY A 43 8.54 -1.65 5.98
CA GLY A 43 8.20 -0.45 5.22
C GLY A 43 7.47 -0.79 3.92
N THR A 44 7.91 -1.83 3.20
CA THR A 44 7.22 -2.32 1.99
C THR A 44 5.82 -2.83 2.30
N VAL A 45 5.64 -3.59 3.38
CA VAL A 45 4.32 -4.08 3.82
C VAL A 45 3.39 -2.91 4.16
N ALA A 46 3.90 -1.89 4.88
CA ALA A 46 3.13 -0.70 5.20
C ALA A 46 2.64 0.05 3.95
N ILE A 47 3.51 0.20 2.95
CA ILE A 47 3.16 0.82 1.66
C ILE A 47 2.06 0.03 0.94
N LEU A 48 2.15 -1.30 0.92
CA LEU A 48 1.12 -2.14 0.30
C LEU A 48 -0.24 -1.98 0.99
N ILE A 49 -0.27 -1.84 2.32
CA ILE A 49 -1.50 -1.58 3.07
C ILE A 49 -2.07 -0.20 2.70
N LEU A 50 -1.24 0.85 2.63
CA LEU A 50 -1.68 2.19 2.22
C LEU A 50 -2.23 2.20 0.79
N LEU A 51 -1.54 1.53 -0.14
CA LEU A 51 -2.00 1.36 -1.52
C LEU A 51 -3.32 0.60 -1.60
N PHE A 52 -3.50 -0.44 -0.78
CA PHE A 52 -4.75 -1.18 -0.68
C PHE A 52 -5.90 -0.30 -0.21
N VAL A 53 -5.71 0.48 0.86
CA VAL A 53 -6.74 1.42 1.36
C VAL A 53 -7.07 2.47 0.30
N TRP A 54 -6.06 3.03 -0.35
CA TRP A 54 -6.25 4.03 -1.40
C TRP A 54 -6.98 3.44 -2.62
N TYR A 55 -6.61 2.24 -3.03
CA TYR A 55 -7.25 1.54 -4.14
C TYR A 55 -8.72 1.25 -3.84
N ARG A 56 -9.03 0.63 -2.69
CA ARG A 56 -10.40 0.28 -2.28
C ARG A 56 -11.32 1.49 -2.09
N ASN A 57 -10.78 2.64 -1.70
CA ASN A 57 -11.60 3.82 -1.42
C ASN A 57 -11.74 4.78 -2.60
N LYS A 58 -10.76 4.83 -3.52
CA LYS A 58 -10.74 5.80 -4.63
C LYS A 58 -10.53 5.14 -6.00
N LEU A 59 -9.42 4.44 -6.21
CA LEU A 59 -9.02 4.00 -7.56
C LEU A 59 -9.92 2.90 -8.13
N GLN A 60 -10.49 2.05 -7.27
CA GLN A 60 -11.44 1.03 -7.70
C GLN A 60 -12.71 1.66 -8.32
N PHE A 61 -13.07 2.89 -7.96
CA PHE A 61 -14.28 3.54 -8.47
C PHE A 61 -14.18 3.98 -9.92
N SER A 62 -12.96 4.26 -10.40
CA SER A 62 -12.70 4.64 -11.79
C SER A 62 -12.40 3.46 -12.71
N GLY A 63 -12.58 2.22 -12.23
CA GLY A 63 -12.30 0.99 -12.99
C GLY A 63 -13.45 0.55 -13.89
N TRP A 64 -13.20 -0.49 -14.68
CA TRP A 64 -14.14 -1.04 -15.66
C TRP A 64 -15.11 -2.06 -15.05
N TYR A 65 -14.90 -2.46 -13.79
CA TYR A 65 -15.77 -3.37 -13.07
C TYR A 65 -16.85 -2.62 -12.28
N ALA A 66 -18.11 -2.96 -12.53
CA ALA A 66 -19.30 -2.40 -11.87
C ALA A 66 -20.10 -3.47 -11.08
N GLY A 67 -19.45 -4.55 -10.64
CA GLY A 67 -20.10 -5.62 -9.89
C GLY A 67 -20.29 -5.31 -8.40
N LYS A 68 -21.04 -6.17 -7.70
CA LYS A 68 -21.48 -6.05 -6.29
C LYS A 68 -20.36 -5.89 -5.22
N GLY A 69 -19.09 -6.05 -5.58
CA GLY A 69 -17.94 -5.89 -4.67
C GLY A 69 -17.32 -4.49 -4.64
N LYS A 70 -17.91 -3.53 -5.37
CA LYS A 70 -17.44 -2.14 -5.51
C LYS A 70 -17.94 -1.26 -4.35
N GLU A 71 -17.57 -1.66 -3.15
CA GLU A 71 -17.89 -0.93 -1.92
C GLU A 71 -16.62 -0.34 -1.31
N ARG A 72 -16.74 0.88 -0.78
CA ARG A 72 -15.65 1.49 0.00
C ARG A 72 -15.41 0.66 1.25
N LEU A 73 -14.20 0.71 1.78
CA LEU A 73 -13.96 0.18 3.11
C LEU A 73 -14.77 1.02 4.11
N PRO A 74 -15.35 0.39 5.16
CA PRO A 74 -15.88 1.14 6.29
C PRO A 74 -14.82 2.11 6.82
N LYS A 75 -15.26 3.30 7.28
CA LYS A 75 -14.34 4.33 7.78
C LYS A 75 -13.42 3.78 8.88
N THR A 76 -13.97 2.99 9.79
CA THR A 76 -13.22 2.34 10.87
C THR A 76 -12.12 1.43 10.34
N ALA A 77 -12.44 0.54 9.39
CA ALA A 77 -11.45 -0.37 8.80
C ALA A 77 -10.34 0.39 8.05
N SER A 78 -10.71 1.43 7.31
CA SER A 78 -9.73 2.31 6.62
C SER A 78 -8.80 2.97 7.63
N ASN A 79 -9.34 3.54 8.70
CA ASN A 79 -8.54 4.23 9.72
C ASN A 79 -7.61 3.26 10.46
N VAL A 80 -8.09 2.06 10.83
CA VAL A 80 -7.26 1.04 11.48
C VAL A 80 -6.11 0.62 10.57
N LEU A 81 -6.38 0.33 9.31
CA LEU A 81 -5.33 -0.06 8.35
C LEU A 81 -4.30 1.05 8.15
N ILE A 82 -4.74 2.32 8.06
CA ILE A 82 -3.84 3.46 7.97
C ILE A 82 -2.98 3.56 9.23
N ILE A 83 -3.56 3.51 10.43
CA ILE A 83 -2.81 3.58 11.69
C ILE A 83 -1.80 2.43 11.79
N CYS A 84 -2.21 1.19 11.48
CA CYS A 84 -1.31 0.04 11.46
C CYS A 84 -0.15 0.23 10.47
N SER A 85 -0.42 0.77 9.28
CA SER A 85 0.63 1.04 8.30
C SER A 85 1.61 2.13 8.76
N LEU A 86 1.12 3.17 9.44
CA LEU A 86 1.98 4.21 10.02
C LEU A 86 2.87 3.65 11.12
N LEU A 87 2.33 2.79 11.99
CA LEU A 87 3.12 2.10 13.01
C LEU A 87 4.19 1.20 12.38
N LEU A 88 3.86 0.47 11.32
CA LEU A 88 4.81 -0.36 10.57
C LEU A 88 5.90 0.46 9.88
N LEU A 89 5.61 1.67 9.39
CA LEU A 89 6.62 2.58 8.83
C LEU A 89 7.59 3.10 9.90
N CYS A 90 7.11 3.30 11.12
CA CYS A 90 7.93 3.76 12.24
C CYS A 90 8.67 2.64 12.96
N ALA A 91 8.37 1.37 12.70
CA ALA A 91 8.96 0.24 13.41
C ALA A 91 10.46 0.03 13.10
N PRO A 92 10.94 0.04 11.83
CA PRO A 92 12.34 -0.26 11.52
C PRO A 92 13.39 0.66 12.16
N PRO A 93 13.14 1.97 12.37
CA PRO A 93 14.06 2.81 13.14
C PRO A 93 14.13 2.53 14.64
N ILE A 94 13.14 1.82 15.19
CA ILE A 94 13.01 1.56 16.64
C ILE A 94 13.52 0.15 17.00
N LEU A 95 13.42 -0.79 16.04
CA LEU A 95 13.82 -2.20 16.17
C LEU A 95 15.24 -2.45 15.70
#